data_AF-X1VK75-F1
#
_entry.id   AF-X1VK75-F1
#
_cell.length_a   1.000
_cell.length_b   1.000
_cell.length_c   1.000
_cell.angle_alpha   90.00
_cell.angle_beta   90.00
_cell.angle_gamma   90.00
#
_symmetry.space_group_name_H-M   'P 1'
#
loop_
_entity.id
_entity.type
_entity.pdbx_description
1 polymer ?
#
loop_
_entity_poly.entity_id
_entity_poly.type
_entity_poly.pdbx_seq_one_letter_code
_entity_poly.pdbx_strand_id
1 'polypeptide(L)'
;MIWDFAGEEKFRFIFPQYVYGAMGGILMYDITNYSTFSHIQEWLAILKETNQNFPLILLGGKSDLDDKREIPWKLGMTAADSMGMIEFVECSSKTGENVDETFGTLARIMLNIIIWLFKSFVCSFNPIFSFFSEIDRN
;
A
#
# COMPACT_ATOMS: atom_id res chain seq x y z
N MET A 1 4.46 -12.22 -1.06
CA MET A 1 4.03 -12.64 -2.41
C MET A 1 3.64 -11.36 -3.15
N ILE A 2 4.15 -11.14 -4.36
CA ILE A 2 3.76 -10.00 -5.21
C ILE A 2 2.82 -10.56 -6.26
N TRP A 3 1.59 -10.02 -6.35
CA TRP A 3 0.57 -10.50 -7.28
C TRP A 3 0.11 -9.35 -8.17
N ASP A 4 0.22 -9.52 -9.49
CA ASP A 4 -0.28 -8.58 -10.51
C ASP A 4 -1.67 -9.05 -10.96
N PHE A 5 -2.71 -8.31 -10.61
CA PHE A 5 -4.06 -8.53 -11.12
C PHE A 5 -4.23 -7.67 -12.36
N ALA A 6 -3.74 -8.17 -13.50
CA ALA A 6 -3.95 -7.53 -14.78
C ALA A 6 -5.44 -7.53 -15.16
N GLY A 7 -6.19 -6.51 -14.72
CA GLY A 7 -7.44 -5.98 -15.30
C GLY A 7 -8.65 -6.91 -15.52
N GLU A 8 -8.56 -8.23 -15.30
CA GLU A 8 -9.66 -9.15 -15.60
C GLU A 8 -10.60 -9.26 -14.39
N GLU A 9 -11.87 -8.88 -14.60
CA GLU A 9 -12.93 -8.95 -13.57
C GLU A 9 -13.09 -10.33 -12.92
N LYS A 10 -12.64 -11.39 -13.61
CA LYS A 10 -12.63 -12.78 -13.15
C LYS A 10 -11.81 -12.99 -11.87
N PHE A 11 -10.88 -12.09 -11.55
CA PHE A 11 -10.07 -12.20 -10.34
C PHE A 11 -10.73 -11.58 -9.10
N ARG A 12 -11.79 -10.78 -9.25
CA ARG A 12 -12.52 -10.17 -8.12
C ARG A 12 -13.07 -11.22 -7.14
N PHE A 13 -13.45 -12.40 -7.62
CA PHE A 13 -14.00 -13.48 -6.79
C PHE A 13 -12.95 -14.18 -5.92
N ILE A 14 -11.70 -14.26 -6.38
CA ILE A 14 -10.64 -15.00 -5.68
C ILE A 14 -9.81 -14.06 -4.79
N PHE A 15 -9.83 -12.76 -5.10
CA PHE A 15 -9.09 -11.71 -4.41
C PHE A 15 -9.24 -11.74 -2.86
N PRO A 16 -10.43 -11.96 -2.27
CA PRO A 16 -10.56 -12.03 -0.80
C PRO A 16 -9.75 -13.15 -0.15
N GLN A 17 -9.55 -14.28 -0.83
CA GLN A 17 -8.75 -15.40 -0.32
C GLN A 17 -7.25 -15.10 -0.36
N TYR A 18 -6.80 -14.20 -1.25
CA TYR A 18 -5.39 -13.88 -1.43
C TYR A 18 -4.86 -12.79 -0.51
N VAL A 19 -5.75 -11.94 0.00
CA VAL A 19 -5.38 -10.87 0.94
C VAL A 19 -5.33 -11.36 2.38
N TYR A 20 -5.80 -12.58 2.65
CA TYR A 20 -5.71 -13.19 3.97
C TYR A 20 -4.25 -13.40 4.38
N GLY A 21 -3.85 -12.77 5.49
CA GLY A 21 -2.47 -12.81 5.97
C GLY A 21 -1.52 -11.82 5.27
N ALA A 22 -2.04 -10.93 4.42
CA ALA A 22 -1.25 -9.82 3.90
C ALA A 22 -0.91 -8.84 5.03
N MET A 23 0.33 -8.34 5.02
CA MET A 23 0.85 -7.38 6.00
C MET A 23 1.04 -5.98 5.41
N GLY A 24 0.83 -5.82 4.11
CA GLY A 24 0.93 -4.58 3.35
C GLY A 24 0.50 -4.80 1.90
N GLY A 25 0.15 -3.73 1.19
CA GLY A 25 -0.29 -3.82 -0.20
C GLY A 25 -0.03 -2.55 -1.01
N ILE A 26 -0.09 -2.71 -2.32
CA ILE A 26 0.01 -1.63 -3.31
C ILE A 26 -1.22 -1.74 -4.21
N LEU A 27 -1.95 -0.64 -4.37
CA LEU A 27 -2.97 -0.50 -5.41
C LEU A 27 -2.39 0.36 -6.51
N MET A 28 -2.33 -0.18 -7.73
CA MET A 28 -1.69 0.47 -8.86
C MET A 28 -2.69 0.79 -9.97
N TYR A 29 -2.56 1.97 -10.56
CA TYR A 29 -3.27 2.36 -11.79
C TYR A 29 -2.27 2.86 -12.84
N ASP A 30 -2.74 3.06 -14.06
CA ASP A 30 -1.96 3.63 -15.16
C ASP A 30 -2.30 5.12 -15.32
N ILE A 31 -1.31 6.02 -15.24
CA ILE A 31 -1.54 7.47 -15.35
C ILE A 31 -2.10 7.89 -16.72
N THR A 32 -1.99 7.05 -17.74
CA THR A 32 -2.50 7.29 -19.10
C THR A 32 -3.86 6.64 -19.36
N ASN A 33 -4.52 6.09 -18.33
CA ASN A 33 -5.80 5.41 -18.52
C ASN A 33 -6.73 5.62 -17.31
N TYR A 34 -7.68 6.54 -17.46
CA TYR A 34 -8.64 6.88 -16.40
C TYR A 34 -9.48 5.69 -15.90
N SER A 35 -9.79 4.72 -16.76
CA SER A 35 -10.57 3.53 -16.36
C SER A 35 -9.85 2.69 -15.31
N THR A 36 -8.51 2.62 -15.37
CA THR A 36 -7.73 1.90 -14.35
C THR A 36 -7.79 2.61 -13.00
N PHE A 37 -7.82 3.94 -13.00
CA PHE A 37 -7.94 4.75 -11.80
C PHE A 37 -9.34 4.61 -11.16
N SER A 38 -10.41 4.57 -11.96
CA SER A 38 -11.76 4.39 -11.42
C SER A 38 -11.96 3.06 -10.70
N HIS A 39 -11.26 1.99 -11.12
CA HIS A 39 -11.35 0.69 -10.47
C HIS A 39 -10.67 0.63 -9.08
N ILE A 40 -9.81 1.60 -8.73
CA ILE A 40 -9.11 1.60 -7.43
C ILE A 40 -10.11 1.61 -6.26
N GLN A 41 -11.21 2.36 -6.38
CA GLN A 41 -12.23 2.40 -5.34
C GLN A 41 -12.95 1.06 -5.18
N GLU A 42 -13.20 0.35 -6.28
CA GLU A 42 -13.82 -0.97 -6.25
C GLU A 42 -12.88 -2.00 -5.58
N TRP A 43 -11.59 -2.00 -5.93
CA TRP A 43 -10.60 -2.87 -5.29
C TRP A 43 -10.48 -2.58 -3.79
N LEU A 44 -10.51 -1.30 -3.41
CA LEU A 44 -10.50 -0.91 -2.01
C LEU A 44 -11.76 -1.36 -1.27
N ALA A 45 -12.93 -1.34 -1.92
CA ALA A 45 -14.17 -1.84 -1.33
C ALA A 45 -14.07 -3.34 -1.04
N ILE A 46 -13.59 -4.14 -2.00
CA ILE A 46 -13.38 -5.58 -1.83
C ILE A 46 -12.36 -5.85 -0.70
N LEU A 47 -11.27 -5.07 -0.62
CA LEU A 47 -10.30 -5.17 0.48
C LEU A 47 -10.98 -4.95 1.84
N LYS A 48 -11.82 -3.93 1.95
CA LYS A 48 -12.54 -3.60 3.20
C LYS A 48 -13.51 -4.72 3.62
N GLU A 49 -14.10 -5.46 2.69
CA GLU A 49 -14.97 -6.61 3.00
C GLU A 49 -14.21 -7.76 3.69
N THR A 50 -12.89 -7.85 3.52
CA THR A 50 -12.08 -8.93 4.11
C THR A 50 -11.73 -8.71 5.59
N ASN A 51 -12.10 -7.56 6.17
CA ASN A 51 -11.71 -7.13 7.52
C ASN A 51 -10.19 -7.17 7.78
N GLN A 52 -9.37 -7.18 6.72
CA GLN A 52 -7.93 -7.02 6.84
C GLN A 52 -7.60 -5.53 6.93
N ASN A 53 -6.71 -5.17 7.86
CA ASN A 53 -6.23 -3.80 8.02
C ASN A 53 -4.71 -3.80 7.98
N PHE A 54 -4.15 -3.38 6.85
CA PHE A 54 -2.72 -3.30 6.62
C PHE A 54 -2.39 -2.05 5.78
N PRO A 55 -1.15 -1.53 5.86
CA PRO A 55 -0.73 -0.36 5.10
C PRO A 55 -0.90 -0.56 3.59
N LEU A 56 -1.53 0.41 2.94
CA LEU A 56 -1.75 0.45 1.50
C LEU A 56 -1.11 1.68 0.88
N ILE A 57 -0.32 1.48 -0.19
CA ILE A 57 0.23 2.56 -1.02
C ILE A 57 -0.59 2.65 -2.31
N LEU A 58 -0.96 3.86 -2.74
CA LEU A 58 -1.48 4.10 -4.08
C LEU A 58 -0.33 4.42 -5.03
N LEU A 59 -0.24 3.70 -6.14
CA LEU A 59 0.85 3.80 -7.11
C LEU A 59 0.33 4.17 -8.50
N GLY A 60 0.72 5.34 -9.01
CA GLY A 60 0.49 5.74 -10.40
C GLY A 60 1.61 5.24 -11.31
N GLY A 61 1.36 4.21 -12.09
CA GLY A 61 2.33 3.63 -13.02
C GLY A 61 2.47 4.39 -14.34
N LYS A 62 3.57 4.12 -15.04
CA LYS A 62 3.92 4.69 -16.36
C LYS A 62 4.20 6.20 -16.32
N SER A 63 4.84 6.69 -15.26
CA SER A 63 5.29 8.09 -15.15
C SER A 63 6.13 8.55 -16.35
N ASP A 64 6.80 7.62 -17.05
CA ASP A 64 7.55 7.90 -18.28
C ASP A 64 6.69 8.35 -19.46
N LEU A 65 5.35 8.23 -19.38
CA LEU A 65 4.40 8.64 -20.40
C LEU A 65 3.64 9.92 -20.01
N ASP A 66 4.31 10.87 -19.37
CA ASP A 66 3.70 12.13 -18.90
C ASP A 66 3.00 12.92 -20.02
N ASP A 67 3.52 12.88 -21.25
CA ASP A 67 2.90 13.50 -22.44
C ASP A 67 1.51 12.93 -22.79
N LYS A 68 1.18 11.73 -22.27
CA LYS A 68 -0.11 11.04 -22.47
C LYS A 68 -0.94 10.97 -21.20
N ARG A 69 -0.60 11.78 -20.20
CA ARG A 69 -1.27 11.76 -18.90
C ARG A 69 -2.75 12.10 -19.03
N GLU A 70 -3.58 11.22 -18.50
CA GLU A 70 -5.02 11.45 -18.33
C GLU A 70 -5.37 11.78 -16.87
N ILE A 71 -4.59 11.27 -15.91
CA ILE A 71 -4.80 11.50 -14.47
C ILE A 71 -3.77 12.51 -13.94
N PRO A 72 -4.19 13.71 -13.50
CA PRO A 72 -3.30 14.66 -12.86
C PRO A 72 -2.70 14.10 -11.57
N TRP A 73 -1.42 14.33 -11.32
CA TRP A 73 -0.74 13.89 -10.09
C TRP A 73 -1.50 14.29 -8.82
N LYS A 74 -2.00 15.53 -8.78
CA LYS A 74 -2.77 16.07 -7.65
C LYS A 74 -4.08 15.31 -7.40
N LEU A 75 -4.71 14.77 -8.44
CA LEU A 75 -5.90 13.94 -8.31
C LEU A 75 -5.55 12.62 -7.63
N GLY A 76 -4.46 11.96 -8.06
CA GLY A 76 -3.93 10.76 -7.41
C GLY A 76 -3.62 10.97 -5.93
N MET A 77 -2.90 12.05 -5.59
CA MET A 77 -2.59 12.41 -4.20
C MET A 77 -3.85 12.62 -3.36
N THR A 78 -4.79 13.44 -3.85
CA THR A 78 -6.04 13.73 -3.13
C THR A 78 -6.88 12.46 -2.93
N ALA A 79 -6.88 11.58 -3.92
CA ALA A 79 -7.60 10.30 -3.83
C ALA A 79 -6.94 9.38 -2.78
N ALA A 80 -5.61 9.28 -2.76
CA ALA A 80 -4.88 8.51 -1.76
C ALA A 80 -5.23 8.95 -0.33
N ASP A 81 -5.19 10.26 -0.08
CA ASP A 81 -5.57 10.85 1.21
C ASP A 81 -7.02 10.49 1.59
N SER A 82 -7.95 10.65 0.64
CA SER A 82 -9.38 10.35 0.88
C SER A 82 -9.66 8.87 1.16
N MET A 83 -8.82 7.98 0.62
CA MET A 83 -8.96 6.54 0.76
C MET A 83 -8.24 5.99 2.00
N GLY A 84 -7.46 6.81 2.71
CA GLY A 84 -6.67 6.39 3.86
C GLY A 84 -5.42 5.59 3.48
N MET A 85 -4.87 5.85 2.30
CA MET A 85 -3.59 5.28 1.89
C MET A 85 -2.47 5.89 2.73
N ILE A 86 -1.45 5.10 3.03
CA ILE A 86 -0.29 5.59 3.80
C ILE A 86 0.62 6.49 2.96
N GLU A 87 0.58 6.33 1.63
CA GLU A 87 1.44 7.07 0.71
C GLU A 87 0.85 7.05 -0.72
N PHE A 88 1.20 8.07 -1.50
CA PHE A 88 0.99 8.13 -2.94
C PHE A 88 2.32 8.37 -3.64
N VAL A 89 2.61 7.53 -4.64
CA VAL A 89 3.83 7.61 -5.45
C VAL A 89 3.45 7.41 -6.92
N GLU A 90 4.18 8.02 -7.84
CA GLU A 90 4.16 7.64 -9.26
C GLU A 90 5.47 6.94 -9.63
N CYS A 91 5.40 5.91 -10.47
CA CYS A 91 6.57 5.13 -10.86
C CYS A 91 6.57 4.79 -12.36
N SER A 92 7.74 4.42 -12.86
CA SER A 92 7.88 3.82 -14.18
C SER A 92 8.65 2.51 -14.09
N SER A 93 7.95 1.41 -14.37
CA SER A 93 8.58 0.10 -14.52
C SER A 93 9.52 0.04 -15.73
N LYS A 94 9.42 0.99 -16.67
CA LYS A 94 10.26 1.07 -17.87
C LYS A 94 11.60 1.72 -17.57
N THR A 95 11.61 2.80 -16.78
CA THR A 95 12.84 3.53 -16.42
C THR A 95 13.43 3.05 -15.10
N GLY A 96 12.64 2.36 -14.26
CA GLY A 96 12.98 1.98 -12.90
C GLY A 96 12.69 3.08 -11.86
N GLU A 97 12.18 4.24 -12.30
CA GLU A 97 11.87 5.37 -11.42
C GLU A 97 10.86 4.96 -10.34
N ASN A 98 11.22 5.25 -9.07
CA ASN A 98 10.43 5.02 -7.86
C ASN A 98 9.97 3.58 -7.59
N VAL A 99 10.40 2.60 -8.38
CA VAL A 99 10.02 1.19 -8.18
C VAL A 99 10.63 0.66 -6.88
N ASP A 100 11.97 0.69 -6.76
CA ASP A 100 12.67 0.17 -5.59
C ASP A 100 12.33 0.93 -4.31
N GLU A 101 12.16 2.25 -4.41
CA GLU A 101 11.77 3.10 -3.29
C GLU A 101 10.38 2.74 -2.77
N THR A 102 9.39 2.55 -3.66
CA THR A 102 8.03 2.18 -3.26
C THR A 102 8.02 0.85 -2.50
N PHE A 103 8.67 -0.19 -3.04
CA PHE A 103 8.76 -1.49 -2.37
C PHE A 103 9.55 -1.40 -1.06
N GLY A 104 10.64 -0.64 -1.05
CA GLY A 104 11.47 -0.41 0.13
C GLY A 104 10.71 0.28 1.26
N THR A 105 9.89 1.29 0.94
CA THR A 105 9.06 1.99 1.91
C THR A 105 7.99 1.08 2.49
N LEU A 106 7.26 0.34 1.65
CA LEU A 106 6.27 -0.62 2.14
C LEU A 106 6.90 -1.67 3.07
N ALA A 107 8.04 -2.25 2.66
CA ALA A 107 8.76 -3.26 3.46
C ALA A 107 9.19 -2.69 4.82
N ARG A 108 9.69 -1.45 4.85
CA ARG A 108 10.11 -0.78 6.09
C ARG A 108 8.94 -0.56 7.03
N ILE A 109 7.80 -0.11 6.50
CA ILE A 109 6.58 0.10 7.29
C ILE A 109 6.08 -1.22 7.87
N MET A 110 6.03 -2.28 7.06
CA MET A 110 5.66 -3.63 7.51
C MET A 110 6.56 -4.11 8.64
N LEU A 111 7.89 -3.97 8.50
CA LEU A 111 8.85 -4.35 9.53
C LEU A 111 8.66 -3.54 10.83
N ASN A 112 8.43 -2.23 10.72
CA ASN A 112 8.19 -1.38 11.89
C ASN A 112 6.93 -1.79 12.64
N ILE A 113 5.85 -2.13 11.94
CA ILE A 113 4.61 -2.64 12.55
C ILE A 113 4.89 -3.95 13.29
N ILE A 114 5.60 -4.89 12.67
CA ILE A 114 5.94 -6.19 13.30
C ILE A 114 6.78 -5.97 14.57
N ILE A 115 7.80 -5.12 14.49
CA ILE A 115 8.68 -4.80 15.64
C ILE A 115 7.86 -4.16 16.76
N TRP A 116 6.96 -3.22 16.43
CA TRP A 116 6.11 -2.56 17.41
C TRP A 116 5.13 -3.52 18.09
N LEU A 117 4.51 -4.43 17.34
CA LEU A 117 3.65 -5.47 17.87
C LEU A 117 4.42 -6.41 18.80
N PHE A 118 5.63 -6.83 18.40
CA PHE A 118 6.48 -7.69 19.22
C PHE A 118 6.89 -6.98 20.53
N LYS A 119 7.34 -5.73 20.47
CA LYS A 119 7.67 -4.94 21.67
C LYS A 119 6.47 -4.78 22.59
N SER A 120 5.30 -4.46 22.05
CA SER A 120 4.06 -4.29 22.83
C SER A 120 3.63 -5.59 23.51
N PHE A 121 3.76 -6.72 22.82
CA PHE A 121 3.49 -8.04 23.38
C PHE A 121 4.46 -8.37 24.53
N VAL A 122 5.76 -8.16 24.35
CA VAL A 122 6.78 -8.41 25.38
C VAL A 122 6.54 -7.52 26.62
N CYS A 123 6.24 -6.24 26.43
CA CYS A 123 5.93 -5.33 27.55
C CYS A 123 4.68 -5.74 28.33
N SER A 124 3.66 -6.29 27.65
CA SER A 124 2.43 -6.78 28.30
C SER A 124 2.68 -7.96 29.26
N PHE A 125 3.70 -8.78 28.97
CA PHE A 125 4.05 -9.96 29.79
C PHE A 125 5.21 -9.72 30.77
N ASN A 126 5.92 -8.60 30.68
CA ASN A 126 7.06 -8.32 31.55
C ASN A 126 7.13 -6.82 31.92
N PRO A 127 6.58 -6.40 33.08
CA PRO A 127 6.50 -4.98 33.46
C PRO A 127 7.87 -4.31 33.68
N ILE A 128 8.97 -5.07 33.71
CA ILE A 128 10.34 -4.55 33.81
C ILE A 128 10.79 -3.93 32.47
N PHE A 129 10.27 -4.38 31.32
CA PHE A 129 10.65 -3.86 30.00
C PHE A 129 9.98 -2.52 29.65
N SER A 130 8.86 -2.18 30.28
CA SER A 130 8.19 -0.87 30.16
C SER A 130 9.17 0.28 30.41
N PHE A 131 10.07 0.10 31.38
CA PHE A 131 11.04 1.10 31.82
C PHE A 131 12.13 1.38 30.77
N PHE A 132 12.49 0.39 29.94
CA PHE A 132 13.46 0.59 28.85
C PHE A 132 12.83 1.31 27.63
N SER A 133 11.54 1.10 27.37
CA SER A 133 10.84 1.74 26.24
C SER A 133 10.63 3.26 26.38
N GLU A 134 10.80 3.77 27.59
CA GLU A 134 10.68 5.19 27.92
C GLU A 134 12.02 5.92 27.80
N ILE A 135 13.14 5.19 27.87
CA ILE A 135 14.50 5.73 27.76
C ILE A 135 14.91 5.92 26.30
N ASP A 136 14.45 5.08 25.37
CA ASP A 136 14.73 5.19 23.93
C ASP A 136 13.89 6.27 23.21
N ARG A 137 13.04 7.02 23.94
CA ARG A 137 12.17 8.07 23.39
C ARG A 137 12.70 9.50 23.58
N ASN A 138 13.87 9.67 24.18
CA ASN A 138 14.58 10.95 24.34
C ASN A 138 15.81 11.05 23.43
#